data_AF-A0A225DKW8-F1
#
_entry.id   AF-A0A225DKW8-F1
#
_cell.length_a   1.000
_cell.length_b   1.000
_cell.length_c   1.000
_cell.angle_alpha   90.00
_cell.angle_beta   90.00
_cell.angle_gamma   90.00
#
_symmetry.space_group_name_H-M   'P 1'
#
loop_
_entity.id
_entity.type
_entity.pdbx_description
1 polymer ?
#
loop_
_entity_poly.entity_id
_entity_poly.type
_entity_poly.pdbx_seq_one_letter_code
_entity_poly.pdbx_strand_id
1 'polypeptide(L)'
;MARAEDDKKPATDDKKPADDKKPAADDKKPAAADDKKAADDKPAEEKKSTGSGFPTLTKPKSPDWSGFVTVGDVVGEVIKVDTDTFTLRVTWLQPGKTNTPRNWNHSSSGRSPQAQMQHMQQMEQQMMRMQAQAMRNAKQQHHDYNLTFADEGMVRLTKLPPKKDENGKTIGYTEKEMDAFKTPVNVKGYLVDRSELKVGSIADVVMVRPKSVPANKATIADLRVKYAYIVGTDPNPPTQTAQNKNAKKAN
;
A
#
# COMPACT_ATOMS: atom_id res chain seq x y z
N MET A 1 -20.98 20.63 -43.18
CA MET A 1 -21.74 19.37 -43.31
C MET A 1 -21.75 18.69 -41.94
N ALA A 2 -22.86 18.83 -41.22
CA ALA A 2 -23.07 18.28 -39.89
C ALA A 2 -23.47 16.81 -40.01
N ARG A 3 -22.83 15.92 -39.24
CA ARG A 3 -23.16 14.50 -39.20
C ARG A 3 -23.59 14.15 -37.77
N ALA A 4 -24.90 13.98 -37.64
CA ALA A 4 -25.60 13.42 -36.50
C ALA A 4 -25.77 11.91 -36.76
N GLU A 5 -25.42 11.06 -35.81
CA GLU A 5 -25.57 9.59 -35.81
C GLU A 5 -24.92 9.11 -34.50
N ASP A 6 -25.47 8.28 -33.63
CA ASP A 6 -26.84 7.87 -33.31
C ASP A 6 -26.71 7.21 -31.92
N ASP A 7 -27.57 7.58 -30.99
CA ASP A 7 -27.46 7.25 -29.56
C ASP A 7 -28.16 5.91 -29.27
N LYS A 8 -27.39 4.82 -29.12
CA LYS A 8 -27.94 3.46 -28.88
C LYS A 8 -27.57 2.95 -27.49
N LYS A 9 -28.43 3.26 -26.51
CA LYS A 9 -28.37 2.70 -25.15
C LYS A 9 -28.62 1.18 -25.15
N PRO A 10 -27.83 0.38 -24.43
CA PRO A 10 -28.20 -0.99 -24.08
C PRO A 10 -29.18 -1.00 -22.88
N ALA A 11 -30.21 -1.83 -23.00
CA ALA A 11 -31.18 -2.12 -21.97
C ALA A 11 -30.55 -2.98 -20.85
N THR A 12 -30.82 -2.62 -19.60
CA THR A 12 -30.49 -3.39 -18.40
C THR A 12 -31.63 -4.37 -18.10
N ASP A 13 -31.32 -5.67 -18.10
CA ASP A 13 -32.21 -6.73 -17.62
C ASP A 13 -32.17 -6.79 -16.08
N ASP A 14 -33.27 -6.35 -15.46
CA ASP A 14 -33.58 -6.55 -14.04
C ASP A 14 -33.95 -8.02 -13.79
N LYS A 15 -33.05 -8.78 -13.15
CA LYS A 15 -33.35 -10.13 -12.65
C LYS A 15 -33.23 -10.20 -11.14
N LYS A 16 -34.35 -9.91 -10.48
CA LYS A 16 -34.63 -10.22 -9.07
C LYS A 16 -34.87 -11.72 -8.89
N PRO A 17 -34.27 -12.35 -7.89
CA PRO A 17 -34.99 -13.37 -7.12
C PRO A 17 -35.14 -12.95 -5.66
N ALA A 18 -36.38 -13.04 -5.19
CA ALA A 18 -36.69 -13.25 -3.78
C ALA A 18 -36.26 -14.68 -3.41
N ASP A 19 -35.79 -14.90 -2.18
CA ASP A 19 -36.58 -15.70 -1.24
C ASP A 19 -35.93 -15.82 0.14
N ASP A 20 -36.84 -15.84 1.10
CA ASP A 20 -36.72 -15.98 2.53
C ASP A 20 -35.83 -17.13 3.00
N LYS A 21 -35.01 -16.85 4.03
CA LYS A 21 -34.82 -17.83 5.11
C LYS A 21 -34.37 -17.17 6.41
N LYS A 22 -35.35 -16.98 7.28
CA LYS A 22 -35.24 -16.76 8.72
C LYS A 22 -34.97 -18.09 9.42
N PRO A 23 -33.92 -18.22 10.23
CA PRO A 23 -33.93 -19.16 11.34
C PRO A 23 -34.25 -18.44 12.66
N ALA A 24 -35.00 -19.17 13.48
CA ALA A 24 -35.59 -18.76 14.73
C ALA A 24 -34.56 -18.35 15.79
N ALA A 25 -35.05 -17.48 16.68
CA ALA A 25 -34.50 -17.22 17.99
C ALA A 25 -34.46 -18.52 18.81
N ASP A 26 -33.34 -18.77 19.49
CA ASP A 26 -33.30 -19.65 20.65
C ASP A 26 -32.89 -18.80 21.86
N ASP A 27 -33.91 -18.48 22.65
CA ASP A 27 -33.81 -17.99 24.01
C ASP A 27 -33.21 -19.07 24.91
N LYS A 28 -32.02 -18.84 25.45
CA LYS A 28 -31.55 -19.53 26.67
C LYS A 28 -30.87 -18.57 27.64
N LYS A 29 -31.63 -18.24 28.68
CA LYS A 29 -31.26 -17.61 29.96
C LYS A 29 -31.97 -18.45 31.06
N PRO A 30 -31.58 -18.46 32.35
CA PRO A 30 -30.28 -18.25 33.01
C PRO A 30 -29.85 -19.50 33.83
N ALA A 31 -28.62 -19.50 34.36
CA ALA A 31 -28.33 -20.19 35.62
C ALA A 31 -27.45 -19.29 36.49
N ALA A 32 -27.98 -18.92 37.64
CA ALA A 32 -27.29 -18.29 38.75
C ALA A 32 -26.75 -19.39 39.70
N ALA A 33 -25.55 -19.20 40.23
CA ALA A 33 -25.01 -19.74 41.48
C ALA A 33 -23.66 -19.01 41.69
N ASP A 34 -23.60 -18.02 42.58
CA ASP A 34 -23.33 -18.13 44.02
C ASP A 34 -21.85 -18.27 44.39
N ASP A 35 -21.40 -17.25 45.13
CA ASP A 35 -20.42 -17.24 46.21
C ASP A 35 -19.02 -17.87 46.02
N LYS A 36 -18.00 -17.00 45.99
CA LYS A 36 -17.05 -16.98 47.12
C LYS A 36 -16.29 -15.66 47.27
N LYS A 37 -16.61 -15.00 48.38
CA LYS A 37 -15.86 -13.94 49.04
C LYS A 37 -14.64 -14.55 49.72
N ALA A 38 -13.44 -14.04 49.45
CA ALA A 38 -12.31 -14.11 50.37
C ALA A 38 -11.63 -12.74 50.36
N ALA A 39 -11.82 -12.04 51.47
CA ALA A 39 -11.05 -10.87 51.83
C ALA A 39 -9.62 -11.32 52.13
N ASP A 40 -8.63 -10.57 51.67
CA ASP A 40 -7.41 -10.41 52.43
C ASP A 40 -6.91 -8.98 52.31
N ASP A 41 -6.48 -8.50 53.46
CA ASP A 41 -6.43 -7.13 53.93
C ASP A 41 -4.95 -6.74 54.03
N LYS A 42 -4.51 -5.66 53.36
CA LYS A 42 -3.27 -4.93 53.70
C LYS A 42 -3.11 -3.62 52.90
N PRO A 43 -2.36 -2.64 53.43
CA PRO A 43 -2.95 -1.39 53.86
C PRO A 43 -2.59 -0.22 52.95
N ALA A 44 -3.40 0.82 53.12
CA ALA A 44 -3.27 2.15 52.54
C ALA A 44 -1.87 2.75 52.75
N GLU A 45 -1.28 3.21 51.65
CA GLU A 45 -0.40 4.37 51.67
C GLU A 45 -1.09 5.49 50.89
N GLU A 46 -1.62 6.45 51.65
CA GLU A 46 -2.18 7.71 51.14
C GLU A 46 -1.11 8.46 50.33
N LYS A 47 -1.28 8.53 49.01
CA LYS A 47 -0.92 9.73 48.25
C LYS A 47 -2.14 10.25 47.50
N LYS A 48 -2.82 11.20 48.15
CA LYS A 48 -3.81 12.09 47.53
C LYS A 48 -3.15 12.82 46.36
N SER A 49 -3.45 12.39 45.14
CA SER A 49 -3.49 13.29 43.98
C SER A 49 -4.91 13.30 43.42
N THR A 50 -5.82 13.94 44.15
CA THR A 50 -7.08 14.48 43.63
C THR A 50 -6.74 15.59 42.63
N GLY A 51 -6.34 15.15 41.44
CA GLY A 51 -6.29 15.94 40.23
C GLY A 51 -6.87 15.06 39.14
N SER A 52 -8.20 14.90 39.16
CA SER A 52 -8.97 14.31 38.06
C SER A 52 -8.99 15.26 36.85
N GLY A 53 -7.81 15.73 36.45
CA GLY A 53 -7.58 16.28 35.14
C GLY A 53 -7.46 15.10 34.21
N PHE A 54 -8.58 14.62 33.67
CA PHE A 54 -8.52 13.90 32.41
C PHE A 54 -7.65 14.75 31.49
N PRO A 55 -6.49 14.26 31.01
CA PRO A 55 -5.75 14.98 30.00
C PRO A 55 -6.74 15.18 28.88
N THR A 56 -7.13 16.45 28.67
CA THR A 56 -7.95 16.82 27.53
C THR A 56 -7.16 16.29 26.34
N LEU A 57 -7.71 15.30 25.65
CA LEU A 57 -7.16 14.79 24.39
C LEU A 57 -7.20 15.98 23.42
N THR A 58 -6.19 16.84 23.49
CA THR A 58 -5.94 17.89 22.53
C THR A 58 -5.75 17.15 21.23
N LYS A 59 -6.75 17.27 20.34
CA LYS A 59 -6.71 16.69 19.00
C LYS A 59 -5.32 16.97 18.43
N PRO A 60 -4.57 15.93 18.02
CA PRO A 60 -3.21 16.13 17.55
C PRO A 60 -3.26 17.12 16.38
N LYS A 61 -2.47 18.19 16.51
CA LYS A 61 -2.40 19.25 15.51
C LYS A 61 -1.94 18.61 14.19
N SER A 62 -2.62 18.94 13.09
CA SER A 62 -2.19 18.49 11.77
C SER A 62 -0.77 19.00 11.50
N PRO A 63 0.12 18.13 10.99
CA PRO A 63 1.45 18.51 10.50
C PRO A 63 1.45 19.74 9.59
N ASP A 64 2.41 20.65 9.81
CA ASP A 64 2.64 21.81 8.96
C ASP A 64 3.60 21.49 7.81
N TRP A 65 3.01 21.25 6.63
CA TRP A 65 3.76 21.01 5.39
C TRP A 65 4.05 22.27 4.58
N SER A 66 3.79 23.47 5.10
CA SER A 66 3.89 24.72 4.34
C SER A 66 5.31 25.03 3.85
N GLY A 67 6.34 24.54 4.55
CA GLY A 67 7.76 24.66 4.17
C GLY A 67 8.23 23.70 3.08
N PHE A 68 7.36 22.80 2.60
CA PHE A 68 7.72 21.71 1.71
C PHE A 68 6.97 21.77 0.36
N VAL A 69 7.56 21.15 -0.66
CA VAL A 69 6.93 20.91 -1.97
C VAL A 69 6.91 19.41 -2.22
N THR A 70 5.75 18.87 -2.60
CA THR A 70 5.63 17.48 -3.05
C THR A 70 6.44 17.28 -4.32
N VAL A 71 7.30 16.26 -4.34
CA VAL A 71 8.12 15.90 -5.49
C VAL A 71 7.43 14.82 -6.33
N GLY A 72 6.84 13.84 -5.67
CA GLY A 72 6.13 12.74 -6.30
C GLY A 72 5.90 11.59 -5.34
N ASP A 73 5.32 10.52 -5.88
CA ASP A 73 5.06 9.24 -5.25
C ASP A 73 5.90 8.13 -5.89
N VAL A 74 6.29 7.15 -5.08
CA VAL A 74 7.03 5.98 -5.56
C VAL A 74 6.58 4.74 -4.81
N VAL A 75 6.34 3.66 -5.55
CA VAL A 75 5.98 2.36 -4.97
C VAL A 75 7.20 1.47 -4.98
N GLY A 76 7.49 0.85 -3.84
CA GLY A 76 8.60 -0.09 -3.72
C GLY A 76 8.46 -1.02 -2.53
N GLU A 77 9.42 -1.92 -2.40
CA GLU A 77 9.54 -2.86 -1.31
C GLU A 77 10.49 -2.31 -0.24
N VAL A 78 10.07 -2.35 1.03
CA VAL A 78 10.92 -1.98 2.15
C VAL A 78 11.88 -3.12 2.45
N ILE A 79 13.18 -2.91 2.27
CA ILE A 79 14.20 -3.96 2.48
C ILE A 79 15.00 -3.78 3.78
N LYS A 80 14.99 -2.57 4.35
CA LYS A 80 15.60 -2.23 5.63
C LYS A 80 14.77 -1.16 6.32
N VAL A 81 14.64 -1.26 7.64
CA VAL A 81 13.95 -0.26 8.48
C VAL A 81 14.84 0.06 9.67
N ASP A 82 15.03 1.35 9.91
CA ASP A 82 15.61 1.95 11.12
C ASP A 82 14.55 2.88 11.74
N THR A 83 14.89 3.62 12.80
CA THR A 83 13.93 4.49 13.52
C THR A 83 13.34 5.61 12.65
N ASP A 84 14.20 6.33 11.91
CA ASP A 84 13.80 7.48 11.09
C ASP A 84 14.16 7.33 9.61
N THR A 85 14.83 6.22 9.26
CA THR A 85 15.26 5.91 7.90
C THR A 85 14.79 4.53 7.50
N PHE A 86 14.56 4.33 6.21
CA PHE A 86 14.33 3.01 5.65
C PHE A 86 14.87 2.94 4.23
N THR A 87 15.18 1.74 3.77
CA THR A 87 15.64 1.50 2.40
C THR A 87 14.48 0.97 1.57
N LEU A 88 14.09 1.72 0.55
CA LEU A 88 13.04 1.35 -0.41
C LEU A 88 13.67 0.82 -1.70
N ARG A 89 13.42 -0.45 -2.02
CA ARG A 89 13.78 -1.07 -3.28
C ARG A 89 12.69 -0.82 -4.32
N VAL A 90 13.03 -0.05 -5.35
CA VAL A 90 12.16 0.14 -6.51
C VAL A 90 12.64 -0.80 -7.60
N THR A 91 11.73 -1.65 -8.08
CA THR A 91 12.00 -2.65 -9.11
C THR A 91 11.35 -2.24 -10.42
N TRP A 92 12.08 -2.34 -11.53
CA TRP A 92 11.52 -2.17 -12.87
C TRP A 92 12.08 -3.21 -13.84
N LEU A 93 11.33 -3.46 -14.92
CA LEU A 93 11.76 -4.32 -16.01
C LEU A 93 12.56 -3.49 -17.02
N GLN A 94 13.86 -3.75 -17.12
CA GLN A 94 14.66 -3.18 -18.22
C GLN A 94 14.46 -4.07 -19.45
N PRO A 95 13.99 -3.53 -20.59
CA PRO A 95 13.89 -4.31 -21.81
C PRO A 95 15.28 -4.83 -22.16
N GLY A 96 15.39 -6.14 -22.40
CA GLY A 96 16.62 -6.72 -22.91
C GLY A 96 17.02 -6.04 -24.23
N LYS A 97 18.31 -6.02 -24.53
CA LYS A 97 18.78 -5.62 -25.87
C LYS A 97 18.26 -6.65 -26.87
N THR A 98 17.08 -6.42 -27.41
CA THR A 98 16.53 -7.25 -28.48
C THR A 98 17.34 -6.93 -29.73
N ASN A 99 18.20 -7.86 -30.15
CA ASN A 99 18.78 -7.83 -31.48
C ASN A 99 17.65 -8.10 -32.48
N THR A 100 16.82 -7.09 -32.76
CA THR A 100 15.86 -7.18 -33.86
C THR A 100 16.64 -7.24 -35.16
N PRO A 101 16.51 -8.30 -35.97
CA PRO A 101 17.11 -8.32 -37.30
C PRO A 101 16.44 -7.23 -38.14
N ARG A 102 17.22 -6.19 -38.47
CA ARG A 102 16.79 -4.97 -39.16
C ARG A 102 16.63 -5.19 -40.66
N ASN A 103 15.91 -6.24 -41.06
CA ASN A 103 15.67 -6.52 -42.48
C ASN A 103 14.24 -6.99 -42.74
N TRP A 104 13.31 -6.04 -42.72
CA TRP A 104 11.93 -6.22 -43.19
C TRP A 104 11.74 -5.38 -44.45
N ASN A 105 12.25 -5.88 -45.56
CA ASN A 105 12.01 -5.31 -46.88
C ASN A 105 10.93 -6.18 -47.56
N HIS A 106 9.66 -5.81 -47.41
CA HIS A 106 8.54 -6.55 -48.00
C HIS A 106 7.69 -5.62 -48.87
N SER A 107 7.98 -5.65 -50.17
CA SER A 107 7.11 -5.20 -51.24
C SER A 107 5.86 -6.08 -51.29
N SER A 108 4.71 -5.58 -50.82
CA SER A 108 3.42 -6.26 -50.91
C SER A 108 2.47 -5.49 -51.82
N SER A 109 2.43 -5.87 -53.09
CA SER A 109 1.42 -5.40 -54.05
C SER A 109 0.49 -6.55 -54.42
N GLY A 110 -0.80 -6.46 -54.03
CA GLY A 110 -1.89 -7.21 -54.67
C GLY A 110 -2.50 -8.42 -53.92
N ARG A 111 -2.69 -8.39 -52.60
CA ARG A 111 -3.41 -9.50 -51.89
C ARG A 111 -4.91 -9.26 -51.76
N SER A 112 -5.69 -10.34 -51.91
CA SER A 112 -7.15 -10.35 -51.81
C SER A 112 -7.67 -10.13 -50.38
N PRO A 113 -8.90 -9.60 -50.19
CA PRO A 113 -9.46 -9.29 -48.86
C PRO A 113 -9.54 -10.49 -47.90
N GLN A 114 -9.75 -11.71 -48.41
CA GLN A 114 -9.80 -12.91 -47.58
C GLN A 114 -8.41 -13.33 -47.07
N ALA A 115 -7.36 -13.11 -47.87
CA ALA A 115 -5.99 -13.30 -47.44
C ALA A 115 -5.55 -12.26 -46.39
N GLN A 116 -6.16 -11.07 -46.40
CA GLN A 116 -5.91 -10.02 -45.40
C GLN A 116 -6.35 -10.43 -44.00
N MET A 117 -7.52 -11.10 -43.87
CA MET A 117 -8.01 -11.56 -42.57
C MET A 117 -7.13 -12.67 -41.96
N GLN A 118 -6.71 -13.64 -42.79
CA GLN A 118 -5.77 -14.68 -42.35
C GLN A 118 -4.41 -14.09 -41.96
N HIS A 119 -3.93 -13.09 -42.71
CA HIS A 119 -2.69 -12.39 -42.38
C HIS A 119 -2.80 -11.63 -41.06
N MET A 120 -3.94 -11.00 -40.78
CA MET A 120 -4.16 -10.28 -39.53
C MET A 120 -4.12 -11.22 -38.31
N GLN A 121 -4.78 -12.38 -38.40
CA GLN A 121 -4.71 -13.40 -37.33
C GLN A 121 -3.28 -13.91 -37.12
N GLN A 122 -2.53 -14.15 -38.20
CA GLN A 122 -1.14 -14.57 -38.11
C GLN A 122 -0.26 -13.47 -37.47
N MET A 123 -0.51 -12.21 -37.81
CA MET A 123 0.20 -11.06 -37.26
C MET A 123 -0.10 -10.87 -35.76
N GLU A 124 -1.35 -11.05 -35.34
CA GLU A 124 -1.73 -10.98 -33.92
C GLU A 124 -1.01 -12.06 -33.09
N GLN A 125 -0.98 -13.31 -33.58
CA GLN A 125 -0.22 -14.38 -32.94
C GLN A 125 1.28 -14.08 -32.89
N GLN A 126 1.83 -13.48 -33.95
CA GLN A 126 3.23 -13.06 -33.98
C GLN A 126 3.51 -11.93 -32.99
N MET A 127 2.63 -10.93 -32.87
CA MET A 127 2.75 -9.86 -31.88
C MET A 127 2.68 -10.39 -30.46
N MET A 128 1.76 -11.31 -30.16
CA MET A 128 1.66 -11.92 -28.84
C MET A 128 2.93 -12.70 -28.48
N ARG A 129 3.49 -13.47 -29.43
CA ARG A 129 4.78 -14.17 -29.24
C ARG A 129 5.93 -13.20 -29.03
N MET A 130 5.96 -12.09 -29.77
CA MET A 130 6.99 -11.07 -29.63
C MET A 130 6.90 -10.37 -28.27
N GLN A 131 5.70 -10.04 -27.81
CA GLN A 131 5.47 -9.47 -26.48
C GLN A 131 5.89 -10.44 -25.37
N ALA A 132 5.53 -11.72 -25.49
CA ALA A 132 5.94 -12.75 -24.53
C ALA A 132 7.47 -12.93 -24.51
N GLN A 133 8.14 -12.91 -25.66
CA GLN A 133 9.60 -12.96 -25.75
C GLN A 133 10.26 -11.71 -25.17
N ALA A 134 9.71 -10.52 -25.42
CA ALA A 134 10.19 -9.27 -24.84
C ALA A 134 10.12 -9.30 -23.31
N MET A 135 9.04 -9.85 -22.76
CA MET A 135 8.87 -10.03 -21.30
C MET A 135 9.83 -11.09 -20.74
N ARG A 136 10.10 -12.18 -21.47
CA ARG A 136 11.08 -13.21 -21.04
C ARG A 136 12.52 -12.69 -21.03
N ASN A 137 12.85 -11.80 -21.95
CA ASN A 137 14.18 -11.19 -22.05
C ASN A 137 14.33 -9.93 -21.20
N ALA A 138 13.25 -9.46 -20.55
CA ALA A 138 13.31 -8.33 -19.65
C ALA A 138 14.13 -8.73 -18.42
N LYS A 139 15.18 -7.96 -18.14
CA LYS A 139 15.96 -8.15 -16.91
C LYS A 139 15.31 -7.30 -15.83
N GLN A 140 14.95 -7.93 -14.72
CA GLN A 140 14.56 -7.19 -13.53
C GLN A 140 15.77 -6.40 -13.04
N GLN A 141 15.63 -5.08 -12.99
CA GLN A 141 16.58 -4.16 -12.38
C GLN A 141 15.94 -3.60 -11.13
N HIS A 142 16.77 -3.16 -10.20
CA HIS A 142 16.29 -2.48 -9.00
C HIS A 142 17.25 -1.36 -8.60
N HIS A 143 16.72 -0.42 -7.82
CA HIS A 143 17.49 0.60 -7.14
C HIS A 143 17.02 0.69 -5.70
N ASP A 144 17.97 0.74 -4.78
CA ASP A 144 17.74 0.81 -3.35
C ASP A 144 17.93 2.26 -2.89
N TYR A 145 16.84 2.93 -2.51
CA TYR A 145 16.83 4.30 -2.04
C TYR A 145 16.83 4.34 -0.51
N ASN A 146 17.85 4.97 0.09
CA ASN A 146 17.84 5.25 1.52
C ASN A 146 17.05 6.55 1.76
N LEU A 147 15.86 6.41 2.33
CA LEU A 147 14.92 7.50 2.55
C LEU A 147 14.86 7.84 4.04
N THR A 148 14.70 9.13 4.34
CA THR A 148 14.54 9.66 5.70
C THR A 148 13.17 10.28 5.84
N PHE A 149 12.47 9.99 6.93
CA PHE A 149 11.21 10.67 7.25
C PHE A 149 11.45 12.17 7.48
N ALA A 150 10.48 12.99 7.07
CA ALA A 150 10.39 14.33 7.64
C ALA A 150 10.07 14.21 9.14
N ASP A 151 10.33 15.26 9.92
CA ASP A 151 10.03 15.27 11.36
C ASP A 151 8.58 14.88 11.63
N GLU A 152 7.65 15.41 10.83
CA GLU A 152 6.22 15.10 10.89
C GLU A 152 5.77 13.98 9.94
N GLY A 153 6.72 13.23 9.37
CA GLY A 153 6.46 12.12 8.45
C GLY A 153 5.71 10.98 9.14
N MET A 154 4.75 10.37 8.44
CA MET A 154 3.86 9.35 9.03
C MET A 154 3.80 8.08 8.19
N VAL A 155 3.61 6.95 8.86
CA VAL A 155 3.29 5.66 8.22
C VAL A 155 1.79 5.43 8.31
N ARG A 156 1.19 4.94 7.22
CA ARG A 156 -0.24 4.71 7.14
C ARG A 156 -0.54 3.36 6.52
N LEU A 157 -1.55 2.66 7.03
CA LEU A 157 -2.08 1.44 6.43
C LEU A 157 -3.22 1.79 5.47
N THR A 158 -3.21 1.19 4.28
CA THR A 158 -4.37 1.31 3.38
C THR A 158 -5.58 0.54 3.93
N LYS A 159 -5.34 -0.57 4.63
CA LYS A 159 -6.35 -1.42 5.25
C LYS A 159 -5.89 -1.80 6.66
N LEU A 160 -6.75 -1.58 7.65
CA LEU A 160 -6.45 -2.02 9.02
C LEU A 160 -6.51 -3.55 9.12
N PRO A 161 -5.55 -4.19 9.81
CA PRO A 161 -5.67 -5.60 10.13
C PRO A 161 -6.89 -5.84 11.04
N PRO A 162 -7.55 -7.00 10.98
CA PRO A 162 -8.62 -7.30 11.92
C PRO A 162 -8.08 -7.34 13.37
N LYS A 163 -8.71 -6.58 14.27
CA LYS A 163 -8.43 -6.66 15.71
C LYS A 163 -8.97 -7.98 16.25
N LYS A 164 -8.18 -8.69 17.04
CA LYS A 164 -8.59 -9.94 17.70
C LYS A 164 -8.75 -9.72 19.20
N ASP A 165 -9.77 -10.31 19.79
CA ASP A 165 -9.93 -10.38 21.24
C ASP A 165 -9.01 -11.44 21.86
N GLU A 166 -9.05 -11.58 23.18
CA GLU A 166 -8.29 -12.59 23.94
C GLU A 166 -8.63 -14.03 23.52
N ASN A 167 -9.81 -14.25 22.93
CA ASN A 167 -10.27 -15.54 22.43
C ASN A 167 -9.89 -15.78 20.96
N GLY A 168 -9.17 -14.85 20.33
CA GLY A 168 -8.81 -14.89 18.92
C GLY A 168 -9.96 -14.58 17.94
N LYS A 169 -11.13 -14.17 18.44
CA LYS A 169 -12.26 -13.74 17.61
C LYS A 169 -12.01 -12.34 17.08
N THR A 170 -12.33 -12.12 15.81
CA THR A 170 -12.23 -10.80 15.21
C THR A 170 -13.28 -9.87 15.81
N ILE A 171 -12.84 -8.76 16.37
CA ILE A 171 -13.69 -7.67 16.85
C ILE A 171 -13.55 -6.46 15.92
N GLY A 172 -14.66 -5.75 15.72
CA GLY A 172 -14.66 -4.51 14.96
C GLY A 172 -13.93 -3.39 15.71
N TYR A 173 -13.31 -2.48 14.98
CA TYR A 173 -12.82 -1.23 15.54
C TYR A 173 -14.01 -0.35 15.95
N THR A 174 -13.89 0.31 17.10
CA THR A 174 -14.86 1.32 17.53
C THR A 174 -14.75 2.57 16.64
N GLU A 175 -15.83 3.34 16.52
CA GLU A 175 -15.85 4.58 15.71
C GLU A 175 -14.77 5.59 16.17
N LYS A 176 -14.57 5.69 17.50
CA LYS A 176 -13.53 6.54 18.09
C LYS A 176 -12.11 6.10 17.70
N GLU A 177 -11.84 4.80 17.65
CA GLU A 177 -10.55 4.27 17.17
C GLU A 177 -10.37 4.56 15.67
N MET A 178 -11.42 4.33 14.87
CA MET A 178 -11.38 4.60 13.43
C MET A 178 -11.10 6.07 13.10
N ASP A 179 -11.69 7.00 13.84
CA ASP A 179 -11.46 8.43 13.67
C ASP A 179 -10.06 8.85 14.11
N ALA A 180 -9.54 8.26 15.20
CA ALA A 180 -8.16 8.48 15.62
C ALA A 180 -7.18 8.03 14.52
N PHE A 181 -7.39 6.85 13.94
CA PHE A 181 -6.57 6.36 12.83
C PHE A 181 -6.70 7.20 11.56
N LYS A 182 -7.83 7.86 11.29
CA LYS A 182 -7.97 8.71 10.10
C LYS A 182 -7.24 10.06 10.21
N THR A 183 -6.65 10.39 11.36
CA THR A 183 -6.00 11.68 11.58
C THR A 183 -4.61 11.74 10.90
N PRO A 184 -4.18 12.88 10.32
CA PRO A 184 -4.97 14.07 9.97
C PRO A 184 -6.05 13.78 8.93
N VAL A 185 -7.17 14.49 9.07
CA VAL A 185 -8.32 14.40 8.14
C VAL A 185 -7.86 14.75 6.72
N ASN A 186 -8.48 14.12 5.72
CA ASN A 186 -8.17 14.29 4.28
C ASN A 186 -6.83 13.66 3.82
N VAL A 187 -6.30 12.70 4.56
CA VAL A 187 -5.19 11.85 4.12
C VAL A 187 -5.68 10.41 4.02
N LYS A 188 -5.26 9.70 2.97
CA LYS A 188 -5.70 8.33 2.69
C LYS A 188 -5.22 7.36 3.78
N GLY A 189 -6.00 6.31 4.06
CA GLY A 189 -5.58 5.25 4.99
C GLY A 189 -5.55 5.65 6.46
N TYR A 190 -4.95 4.79 7.27
CA TYR A 190 -5.01 4.77 8.72
C TYR A 190 -3.62 4.98 9.32
N LEU A 191 -3.45 6.00 10.15
CA LEU A 191 -2.22 6.29 10.88
C LEU A 191 -1.80 5.09 11.72
N VAL A 192 -0.54 4.71 11.59
CA VAL A 192 0.12 3.70 12.43
C VAL A 192 1.47 4.20 12.89
N ASP A 193 2.03 3.54 13.89
CA ASP A 193 3.38 3.81 14.34
C ASP A 193 4.40 3.52 13.21
N ARG A 194 5.52 4.25 13.20
CA ARG A 194 6.62 4.01 12.25
C ARG A 194 7.17 2.58 12.39
N SER A 195 7.09 1.99 13.58
CA SER A 195 7.48 0.60 13.85
C SER A 195 6.63 -0.44 13.11
N GLU A 196 5.45 -0.08 12.62
CA GLU A 196 4.64 -1.00 11.80
C GLU A 196 5.15 -1.12 10.37
N LEU A 197 6.03 -0.21 9.92
CA LEU A 197 6.77 -0.40 8.68
C LEU A 197 7.79 -1.51 8.88
N LYS A 198 7.62 -2.62 8.17
CA LYS A 198 8.46 -3.82 8.32
C LYS A 198 9.17 -4.13 7.01
N VAL A 199 10.29 -4.84 7.11
CA VAL A 199 10.96 -5.41 5.93
C VAL A 199 10.00 -6.38 5.23
N GLY A 200 9.90 -6.26 3.91
CA GLY A 200 8.92 -6.96 3.07
C GLY A 200 7.62 -6.20 2.85
N SER A 201 7.38 -5.08 3.53
CA SER A 201 6.20 -4.25 3.24
C SER A 201 6.34 -3.61 1.86
N ILE A 202 5.25 -3.64 1.08
CA ILE A 202 5.12 -2.86 -0.15
C ILE A 202 4.54 -1.51 0.26
N ALA A 203 5.31 -0.44 0.04
CA ALA A 203 4.94 0.91 0.44
C ALA A 203 4.82 1.83 -0.77
N ASP A 204 3.76 2.63 -0.79
CA ASP A 204 3.58 3.80 -1.65
C ASP A 204 4.04 5.03 -0.86
N VAL A 205 5.14 5.65 -1.29
CA VAL A 205 5.87 6.66 -0.53
C VAL A 205 5.72 8.01 -1.20
N VAL A 206 5.09 8.95 -0.49
CA VAL A 206 4.96 10.35 -0.92
C VAL A 206 6.16 11.14 -0.41
N MET A 207 6.96 11.64 -1.35
CA MET A 207 8.18 12.39 -1.06
C MET A 207 7.96 13.89 -1.20
N VAL A 208 8.60 14.63 -0.31
CA VAL A 208 8.66 16.09 -0.33
C VAL A 208 10.10 16.56 -0.31
N ARG A 209 10.31 17.80 -0.75
CA ARG A 209 11.57 18.53 -0.58
C ARG A 209 11.32 19.86 0.13
N PRO A 210 12.29 20.39 0.88
CA PRO A 210 12.20 21.75 1.40
C PRO A 210 12.05 22.78 0.27
N LYS A 211 11.21 23.80 0.46
CA LYS A 211 11.05 24.92 -0.50
C LYS A 211 12.34 25.71 -0.71
N SER A 212 13.23 25.70 0.29
CA SER A 212 14.54 26.37 0.24
C SER A 212 15.50 25.74 -0.77
N VAL A 213 15.31 24.48 -1.16
CA VAL A 213 16.16 23.77 -2.13
C VAL A 213 15.49 23.77 -3.50
N PRO A 214 16.01 24.48 -4.52
CA PRO A 214 15.43 24.50 -5.88
C PRO A 214 15.36 23.10 -6.53
N ALA A 215 14.35 22.88 -7.38
CA ALA A 215 14.09 21.55 -7.96
C ALA A 215 15.27 20.97 -8.76
N ASN A 216 15.99 21.83 -9.49
CA ASN A 216 17.15 21.46 -10.31
C ASN A 216 18.43 21.22 -9.50
N LYS A 217 18.43 21.54 -8.21
CA LYS A 217 19.55 21.30 -7.29
C LYS A 217 19.26 20.22 -6.27
N ALA A 218 18.00 19.79 -6.18
CA ALA A 218 17.58 18.78 -5.23
C ALA A 218 18.23 17.43 -5.56
N THR A 219 18.84 16.84 -4.55
CA THR A 219 19.39 15.49 -4.58
C THR A 219 18.49 14.54 -3.80
N ILE A 220 18.75 13.23 -3.89
CA ILE A 220 18.02 12.22 -3.09
C ILE A 220 18.16 12.49 -1.59
N ALA A 221 19.29 13.03 -1.15
CA ALA A 221 19.54 13.37 0.26
C ALA A 221 18.69 14.56 0.76
N ASP A 222 18.13 15.38 -0.13
CA ASP A 222 17.23 16.49 0.21
C ASP A 222 15.76 16.05 0.28
N LEU A 223 15.45 14.85 -0.22
CA LEU A 223 14.10 14.29 -0.17
C LEU A 223 13.79 13.82 1.25
N ARG A 224 12.55 14.06 1.66
CA ARG A 224 11.99 13.60 2.93
C ARG A 224 10.68 12.89 2.68
N VAL A 225 10.43 11.85 3.46
CA VAL A 225 9.18 11.09 3.36
C VAL A 225 8.09 11.81 4.16
N LYS A 226 7.05 12.22 3.44
CA LYS A 226 5.83 12.80 4.02
C LYS A 226 4.92 11.69 4.54
N TYR A 227 4.58 10.74 3.67
CA TYR A 227 3.74 9.60 3.98
C TYR A 227 4.34 8.33 3.40
N ALA A 228 4.30 7.24 4.16
CA ALA A 228 4.53 5.89 3.66
C ALA A 228 3.25 5.07 3.83
N TYR A 229 2.54 4.80 2.74
CA TYR A 229 1.34 3.98 2.73
C TYR A 229 1.70 2.53 2.53
N ILE A 230 1.53 1.69 3.55
CA ILE A 230 1.66 0.25 3.41
C ILE A 230 0.44 -0.24 2.61
N VAL A 231 0.70 -0.70 1.39
CA VAL A 231 -0.31 -1.19 0.44
C VAL A 231 -0.39 -2.72 0.43
N GLY A 232 0.66 -3.41 0.86
CA GLY A 232 0.72 -4.85 0.96
C GLY A 232 2.01 -5.35 1.63
N THR A 233 2.20 -6.66 1.59
CA THR A 233 3.41 -7.32 2.10
C THR A 233 3.81 -8.38 1.08
N ASP A 234 5.08 -8.44 0.74
CA ASP A 234 5.63 -9.55 -0.04
C ASP A 234 5.53 -10.84 0.79
N PRO A 235 4.88 -11.91 0.29
CA PRO A 235 4.87 -13.20 0.98
C PRO A 235 6.26 -13.83 1.13
N ASN A 236 7.24 -13.43 0.32
CA ASN A 236 8.59 -13.96 0.30
C ASN A 236 9.64 -12.86 0.46
N PRO A 237 9.64 -12.13 1.60
CA PRO A 237 10.55 -11.01 1.78
C PRO A 237 12.01 -11.48 1.73
N PRO A 238 12.94 -10.69 1.17
CA PRO A 238 14.35 -11.01 1.17
C PRO A 238 14.81 -11.16 2.62
N THR A 239 15.35 -12.32 2.95
CA THR A 239 15.89 -12.56 4.30
C THR A 239 17.07 -11.61 4.52
N GLN A 240 16.99 -10.78 5.57
CA GLN A 240 18.04 -9.80 5.94
C GLN A 240 19.45 -10.44 6.03
N THR A 241 19.50 -11.75 6.30
CA THR A 241 20.74 -12.54 6.41
C THR A 241 21.58 -12.56 5.13
N ALA A 242 20.98 -12.40 3.94
CA ALA A 242 21.72 -12.45 2.68
C ALA A 242 22.58 -11.19 2.44
N GLN A 243 22.13 -10.03 2.91
CA GLN A 243 22.83 -8.76 2.65
C GLN A 243 24.09 -8.60 3.52
N ASN A 244 24.04 -9.00 4.79
CA ASN A 244 25.19 -8.89 5.69
C ASN A 244 26.35 -9.83 5.32
N LYS A 245 26.09 -10.96 4.63
CA LYS A 245 27.14 -11.89 4.20
C LYS A 245 28.04 -11.33 3.10
N ASN A 246 27.52 -10.45 2.23
CA ASN A 246 28.32 -9.86 1.16
C ASN A 246 29.19 -8.69 1.66
N ALA A 247 28.72 -7.92 2.64
CA ALA A 247 29.51 -6.84 3.25
C ALA A 247 30.79 -7.36 3.95
N LYS A 248 30.75 -8.57 4.52
CA LYS A 248 31.91 -9.17 5.21
C LYS A 248 32.97 -9.76 4.28
N LYS A 249 32.70 -9.90 2.98
CA LYS A 249 33.68 -10.39 1.99
C LYS A 249 34.43 -9.27 1.24
N ALA A 250 34.04 -8.01 1.46
CA ALA A 250 34.62 -6.85 0.78
C ALA A 250 35.63 -6.06 1.64
N ASN A 251 35.89 -6.51 2.88
CA ASN A 251 36.98 -6.05 3.75
C ASN A 251 37.94 -7.21 4.00
#